data_AF-A0A7K0JZX9-F1
#
_entry.id   AF-A0A7K0JZX9-F1
#
_cell.length_a   1.000
_cell.length_b   1.000
_cell.length_c   1.000
_cell.angle_alpha   90.00
_cell.angle_beta   90.00
_cell.angle_gamma   90.00
#
_symmetry.space_group_name_H-M   'P 1'
#
loop_
_entity.id
_entity.type
_entity.pdbx_description
1 polymer ?
#
loop_
_entity_poly.entity_id
_entity_poly.type
_entity_poly.pdbx_seq_one_letter_code
_entity_poly.pdbx_strand_id
1 'polypeptide(L)'
;MKSMFPSEQFFNAQCQKYTPVDKGMMLSSRESTKGQILHTGISEAGSVAAMQVAVTSYKPHGETMIPFYLFYAMFGYQRTADQFGSPETSSRTVSLRARPRDERSLPVKACNTPLGICRSMRPWITR
;
A
#
# COMPACT_ATOMS: atom_id res chain seq x y z
N MET A 1 -4.69 -1.04 2.15
CA MET A 1 -4.17 -1.94 1.09
C MET A 1 -4.81 -3.33 1.12
N LYS A 2 -5.07 -3.96 2.28
CA LYS A 2 -5.64 -5.33 2.35
C LYS A 2 -7.01 -5.55 1.69
N SER A 3 -7.80 -4.49 1.48
CA SER A 3 -9.10 -4.59 0.80
C SER A 3 -8.99 -4.80 -0.72
N MET A 4 -7.85 -4.49 -1.33
CA MET A 4 -7.65 -4.57 -2.79
C MET A 4 -7.13 -5.95 -3.23
N PHE A 5 -6.76 -6.82 -2.28
CA PHE A 5 -6.16 -8.12 -2.59
C PHE A 5 -7.09 -9.09 -3.32
N PRO A 6 -8.41 -9.16 -3.03
CA PRO A 6 -9.30 -10.03 -3.78
C PRO A 6 -9.59 -9.53 -5.20
N SER A 7 -9.63 -8.21 -5.41
CA SER A 7 -9.99 -7.59 -6.69
C SER A 7 -8.79 -7.50 -7.63
N GLU A 8 -7.68 -6.94 -7.17
CA GLU A 8 -6.54 -6.60 -8.04
C GLU A 8 -5.48 -7.69 -8.13
N GLN A 9 -5.46 -8.64 -7.18
CA GLN A 9 -4.57 -9.81 -7.13
C GLN A 9 -3.06 -9.47 -7.23
N PHE A 10 -2.22 -10.35 -6.71
CA PHE A 10 -0.77 -10.18 -6.83
C PHE A 10 -0.29 -10.71 -8.17
N PHE A 11 0.58 -9.96 -8.84
CA PHE A 11 1.24 -10.40 -10.06
C PHE A 11 2.27 -11.49 -9.77
N ASN A 12 2.11 -12.66 -10.42
CA ASN A 12 3.13 -13.72 -10.42
C ASN A 12 3.20 -14.39 -11.80
N ALA A 13 4.38 -14.39 -12.41
CA ALA A 13 4.62 -15.02 -13.71
C ALA A 13 4.42 -16.54 -13.68
N GLN A 14 4.64 -17.20 -12.55
CA GLN A 14 4.60 -18.66 -12.43
C GLN A 14 3.26 -19.19 -11.90
N CYS A 15 2.23 -18.35 -11.81
CA CYS A 15 0.97 -18.63 -11.14
C CYS A 15 1.15 -19.05 -9.67
N GLN A 16 0.03 -19.19 -8.95
CA GLN A 16 0.06 -19.54 -7.53
C GLN A 16 0.46 -21.00 -7.31
N LYS A 17 1.66 -21.22 -6.75
CA LYS A 17 2.21 -22.57 -6.46
C LYS A 17 1.96 -23.06 -5.02
N TYR A 18 1.46 -22.19 -4.14
CA TYR A 18 1.31 -22.48 -2.72
C TYR A 18 -0.08 -22.08 -2.22
N THR A 19 -0.56 -22.80 -1.21
CA THR A 19 -1.79 -22.42 -0.50
C THR A 19 -1.50 -21.21 0.38
N PRO A 20 -2.22 -20.09 0.21
CA PRO A 20 -1.96 -18.87 0.95
C PRO A 20 -2.36 -19.07 2.42
N VAL A 21 -1.59 -18.49 3.34
CA VAL A 21 -1.87 -18.59 4.78
C VAL A 21 -3.24 -18.00 5.13
N ASP A 22 -3.66 -16.98 4.38
CA ASP A 22 -4.93 -16.27 4.55
C ASP A 22 -6.09 -16.89 3.72
N LYS A 23 -6.02 -18.18 3.35
CA LYS A 23 -7.07 -18.85 2.54
C LYS A 23 -8.46 -18.84 3.21
N GLY A 24 -8.51 -18.84 4.54
CA GLY A 24 -9.75 -18.87 5.32
C GLY A 24 -10.32 -17.49 5.68
N MET A 25 -9.67 -16.40 5.28
CA MET A 25 -10.11 -15.04 5.59
C MET A 25 -10.96 -14.46 4.45
N MET A 26 -11.93 -13.58 4.79
CA MET A 26 -12.75 -12.88 3.79
C MET A 26 -11.92 -12.07 2.77
N LEU A 27 -10.75 -11.57 3.18
CA LEU A 27 -9.81 -10.82 2.33
C LEU A 27 -8.62 -11.70 1.93
N SER A 28 -8.92 -12.85 1.33
CA SER A 28 -7.88 -13.80 0.92
C SER A 28 -7.04 -13.26 -0.24
N SER A 29 -5.72 -13.36 -0.12
CA SER A 29 -4.77 -13.01 -1.16
C SER A 29 -4.71 -14.08 -2.24
N ARG A 30 -4.75 -13.67 -3.51
CA ARG A 30 -4.59 -14.55 -4.68
C ARG A 30 -3.47 -14.04 -5.57
N GLU A 31 -2.73 -14.97 -6.16
CA GLU A 31 -1.68 -14.67 -7.14
C GLU A 31 -2.12 -15.10 -8.54
N SER A 32 -1.87 -14.24 -9.52
CA SER A 32 -2.25 -14.46 -10.91
C SER A 32 -1.27 -13.77 -11.85
N THR A 33 -1.08 -14.32 -13.05
CA THR A 33 -0.31 -13.66 -14.11
C THR A 33 -0.97 -12.37 -14.60
N LYS A 34 -2.27 -12.18 -14.32
CA LYS A 34 -3.00 -10.95 -14.63
C LYS A 34 -3.19 -10.03 -13.42
N GLY A 35 -2.48 -10.29 -12.31
CA GLY A 35 -2.55 -9.42 -11.14
C GLY A 35 -1.98 -8.03 -11.42
N GLN A 36 -2.58 -7.00 -10.85
CA GLN A 36 -2.13 -5.61 -11.02
C GLN A 36 -1.20 -5.16 -9.89
N ILE A 37 -1.22 -5.83 -8.74
CA ILE A 37 -0.36 -5.49 -7.61
C ILE A 37 0.99 -6.21 -7.77
N LEU A 38 2.05 -5.44 -8.00
CA LEU A 38 3.40 -5.95 -8.01
C LEU A 38 4.03 -5.85 -6.61
N HIS A 39 4.50 -6.99 -6.08
CA HIS A 39 5.24 -7.05 -4.83
C HIS A 39 6.66 -7.54 -5.09
N THR A 40 7.64 -6.65 -4.92
CA THR A 40 9.06 -6.91 -5.23
C THR A 40 9.85 -7.47 -4.03
N GLY A 41 9.18 -7.76 -2.92
CA GLY A 41 9.81 -8.22 -1.68
C GLY A 41 10.28 -7.07 -0.78
N ILE A 42 11.28 -7.32 0.06
CA ILE A 42 11.85 -6.35 1.02
C ILE A 42 12.84 -5.39 0.32
N SER A 43 12.58 -5.08 -0.96
CA SER A 43 13.47 -4.25 -1.78
C SER A 43 12.74 -3.00 -2.24
N GLU A 44 13.06 -1.88 -1.60
CA GLU A 44 12.56 -0.58 -2.02
C GLU A 44 13.16 -0.18 -3.37
N ALA A 45 14.43 -0.51 -3.61
CA ALA A 45 15.10 -0.26 -4.89
C ALA A 45 14.47 -1.06 -6.04
N GLY A 46 14.05 -2.32 -5.77
CA GLY A 46 13.32 -3.12 -6.75
C GLY A 46 11.94 -2.55 -7.06
N SER A 47 11.24 -2.05 -6.04
CA SER A 47 9.94 -1.40 -6.21
C SER A 47 10.01 -0.11 -7.01
N VAL A 48 11.04 0.71 -6.78
CA VAL A 48 11.25 1.96 -7.51
C VAL A 48 11.69 1.69 -8.96
N ALA A 49 12.54 0.68 -9.19
CA ALA A 49 12.87 0.26 -10.55
C ALA A 49 11.63 -0.19 -11.35
N ALA A 50 10.75 -1.00 -10.73
CA ALA A 50 9.51 -1.42 -11.37
C ALA A 50 8.56 -0.23 -11.62
N MET A 51 8.49 0.70 -10.67
CA MET A 51 7.76 1.95 -10.85
C MET A 51 8.28 2.75 -12.05
N GLN A 52 9.60 2.86 -12.22
CA GLN A 52 10.21 3.63 -13.30
C GLN A 52 9.93 3.05 -14.68
N VAL A 53 9.90 1.71 -14.80
CA VAL A 53 9.45 1.03 -16.02
C VAL A 53 7.99 1.35 -16.30
N ALA A 54 7.14 1.36 -15.26
CA ALA A 54 5.74 1.70 -15.42
C ALA A 54 5.52 3.18 -15.80
N VAL A 55 6.33 4.11 -15.27
CA VAL A 55 6.28 5.54 -15.64
C VAL A 55 6.71 5.76 -17.10
N THR A 56 7.68 5.00 -17.59
CA THR A 56 8.28 5.18 -18.93
C THR A 56 7.60 4.37 -20.02
N SER A 57 6.60 3.55 -19.70
CA SER A 57 5.90 2.65 -20.64
C SER A 57 5.32 3.33 -21.88
N TYR A 58 5.04 4.64 -21.80
CA TYR A 58 4.56 5.44 -22.93
C TYR A 58 5.56 5.49 -24.10
N LYS A 59 6.87 5.35 -23.86
CA LYS A 59 7.89 5.35 -24.92
C LYS A 59 8.01 4.01 -25.66
N PRO A 60 8.28 2.87 -24.99
CA PRO A 60 8.49 1.60 -25.68
C PRO A 60 7.18 0.92 -26.09
N HIS A 61 6.09 1.13 -25.35
CA HIS A 61 4.83 0.41 -25.56
C HIS A 61 3.68 1.30 -26.02
N GLY A 62 3.84 2.63 -26.01
CA GLY A 62 2.77 3.58 -26.39
C GLY A 62 1.60 3.64 -25.40
N GLU A 63 1.65 2.86 -24.32
CA GLU A 63 0.63 2.80 -23.28
C GLU A 63 1.07 3.62 -22.06
N THR A 64 0.23 4.58 -21.66
CA THR A 64 0.51 5.39 -20.47
C THR A 64 -0.06 4.69 -19.23
N MET A 65 0.82 4.27 -18.32
CA MET A 65 0.42 3.74 -17.02
C MET A 65 0.55 4.82 -15.93
N ILE A 66 -0.31 4.73 -14.90
CA ILE A 66 -0.25 5.59 -13.70
C ILE A 66 0.19 4.71 -12.53
N PRO A 67 1.49 4.66 -12.20
CA PRO A 67 1.97 3.82 -11.13
C PRO A 67 1.82 4.46 -9.76
N PHE A 68 1.34 3.67 -8.79
CA PHE A 68 1.32 4.04 -7.37
C PHE A 68 2.36 3.24 -6.61
N TYR A 69 3.25 3.95 -5.91
CA TYR A 69 4.25 3.33 -5.05
C TYR A 69 3.97 3.65 -3.59
N LEU A 70 3.74 2.59 -2.81
CA LEU A 70 3.47 2.64 -1.38
C LEU A 70 4.66 2.03 -0.65
N PHE A 71 5.31 2.85 0.17
CA PHE A 71 6.46 2.45 0.97
C PHE A 71 6.40 3.10 2.34
N TYR A 72 7.18 2.55 3.27
CA TYR A 72 7.30 3.14 4.59
C TYR A 72 8.15 4.42 4.54
N ALA A 73 7.67 5.48 5.18
CA ALA A 73 8.23 6.82 5.11
C ALA A 73 9.75 6.91 5.38
N MET A 74 10.29 6.02 6.21
CA MET A 74 11.70 5.99 6.61
C MET A 74 12.63 5.53 5.48
N PHE A 75 12.16 4.66 4.57
CA PHE A 75 12.97 4.10 3.48
C PHE A 75 12.74 4.80 2.13
N GLY A 76 12.15 6.00 2.17
CA GLY A 76 11.87 6.78 0.98
C GLY A 76 13.12 7.38 0.35
N TYR A 77 13.10 8.69 0.19
CA TYR A 77 14.16 9.42 -0.50
C TYR A 77 15.57 9.17 0.07
N GLN A 78 15.73 8.89 1.35
CA GLN A 78 17.06 8.59 1.89
C GLN A 78 17.73 7.35 1.24
N ARG A 79 16.96 6.36 0.79
CA ARG A 79 17.49 5.11 0.22
C ARG A 79 17.35 5.01 -1.29
N THR A 80 16.36 5.69 -1.87
CA THR A 80 16.02 5.63 -3.31
C THR A 80 16.06 6.98 -4.01
N ALA A 81 16.61 8.04 -3.38
CA ALA A 81 16.70 9.38 -3.97
C ALA A 81 17.38 9.38 -5.35
N ASP A 82 18.45 8.62 -5.54
CA ASP A 82 19.17 8.58 -6.81
C ASP A 82 18.28 8.05 -7.95
N GLN A 83 17.46 7.04 -7.65
CA GLN A 83 16.49 6.50 -8.61
C GLN A 83 15.34 7.48 -8.90
N PHE A 84 14.88 8.24 -7.89
CA PHE A 84 13.89 9.31 -8.08
C PHE A 84 14.46 10.56 -8.77
N GLY A 85 15.78 10.77 -8.70
CA GLY A 85 16.48 11.89 -9.31
C GLY A 85 16.51 11.84 -10.84
N SER A 86 16.13 10.70 -11.43
CA SER A 86 15.94 10.59 -12.88
C SER A 86 14.77 11.48 -13.35
N PRO A 87 14.97 12.30 -14.42
CA PRO A 87 13.97 13.28 -14.86
C PRO A 87 12.62 12.66 -15.26
N GLU A 88 12.64 11.42 -15.74
CA GLU A 88 11.43 10.68 -16.11
C GLU A 88 10.61 10.26 -14.89
N THR A 89 11.26 9.84 -13.81
CA THR A 89 10.60 9.38 -12.58
C THR A 89 9.99 10.55 -11.81
N SER A 90 10.67 11.70 -11.77
CA SER A 90 10.21 12.86 -11.00
C SER A 90 8.89 13.46 -11.52
N SER A 91 8.68 13.42 -12.84
CA SER A 91 7.61 14.20 -13.50
C SER A 91 6.20 13.59 -13.41
N ARG A 92 6.07 12.27 -13.14
CA ARG A 92 4.78 11.55 -13.22
C ARG A 92 4.54 10.53 -12.09
N THR A 93 5.31 10.61 -11.01
CA THR A 93 5.25 9.66 -9.89
C THR A 93 4.31 10.16 -8.79
N VAL A 94 3.28 9.39 -8.47
CA VAL A 94 2.48 9.59 -7.24
C VAL A 94 3.03 8.67 -6.15
N SER A 95 3.94 9.19 -5.34
CA SER A 95 4.53 8.49 -4.19
C SER A 95 3.68 8.75 -2.94
N LEU A 96 2.99 7.72 -2.46
CA LEU A 96 2.19 7.82 -1.22
C LEU A 96 3.03 7.41 -0.02
N ARG A 97 3.39 8.41 0.79
CA ARG A 97 4.13 8.19 2.03
C ARG A 97 3.16 7.79 3.13
N ALA A 98 3.18 6.52 3.52
CA ALA A 98 2.38 6.07 4.66
C ALA A 98 2.88 6.75 5.94
N ARG A 99 2.06 7.64 6.52
CA ARG A 99 2.26 8.11 7.90
C ARG A 99 1.74 7.00 8.84
N PRO A 100 2.48 6.64 9.91
CA PRO A 100 1.96 5.71 10.90
C PRO A 100 0.61 6.24 11.39
N ARG A 101 -0.44 5.40 11.33
CA ARG A 101 -1.74 5.73 11.90
C ARG A 101 -1.53 5.83 13.41
N ASP A 102 -1.67 7.03 13.97
CA ASP A 102 -1.58 7.24 15.41
C ASP A 102 -2.75 6.50 16.08
N GLU A 103 -2.46 5.33 16.64
CA GLU A 103 -3.42 4.48 17.33
C GLU A 103 -3.99 5.13 18.61
N ARG A 104 -3.45 6.28 19.03
CA ARG A 104 -3.92 7.04 20.21
C ARG A 104 -5.23 7.81 20.03
N SER A 105 -5.79 7.88 18.83
CA SER A 105 -7.08 8.56 18.59
C SER A 105 -8.23 7.63 18.28
N LEU A 106 -8.08 6.31 18.46
CA LEU A 106 -9.24 5.42 18.42
C LEU A 106 -10.05 5.64 19.71
N PRO A 107 -11.30 6.13 19.66
CA PRO A 107 -12.17 6.05 20.82
C PRO A 107 -12.41 4.57 21.08
N VAL A 108 -11.72 4.02 22.08
CA VAL A 108 -12.08 2.73 22.68
C VAL A 108 -13.43 2.94 23.35
N LYS A 109 -14.52 2.87 22.57
CA LYS A 109 -15.84 2.59 23.10
C LYS A 109 -15.87 1.12 23.49
N ALA A 110 -15.30 0.81 24.65
CA ALA A 110 -15.65 -0.39 25.38
C ALA A 110 -17.09 -0.21 25.89
N CYS A 111 -18.07 -0.49 25.03
CA CYS A 111 -19.46 -0.59 25.44
C CYS A 111 -19.68 -2.02 25.95
N ASN A 112 -19.23 -2.29 27.17
CA ASN A 112 -19.45 -3.56 27.86
C ASN A 112 -20.29 -3.29 29.12
N THR A 113 -21.59 -3.04 28.94
CA THR A 113 -22.64 -3.14 29.96
C THR A 113 -23.99 -3.33 29.26
N PRO A 114 -24.92 -4.14 29.79
CA PRO A 114 -26.13 -4.57 29.09
C PRO A 114 -27.25 -3.53 28.98
N LEU A 115 -27.02 -2.27 29.34
CA LEU A 115 -28.03 -1.20 29.31
C LEU A 115 -27.44 0.05 28.65
N GLY A 116 -27.73 0.20 27.35
CA GLY A 116 -27.16 1.24 26.46
C GLY A 116 -27.52 2.67 26.83
N ILE A 117 -26.82 3.26 27.80
CA ILE A 117 -26.88 4.70 28.10
C ILE A 117 -25.49 5.30 27.86
N CYS A 118 -25.32 5.95 26.72
CA CYS A 118 -24.08 6.65 26.37
C CYS A 118 -24.13 8.07 26.96
N ARG A 119 -23.64 8.27 28.19
CA ARG A 119 -23.36 9.62 28.71
C ARG A 119 -22.17 10.20 27.94
N SER A 120 -22.39 11.28 27.20
CA SER A 120 -21.32 12.07 26.59
C SER A 120 -20.46 12.70 27.67
N MET A 121 -19.28 12.14 27.94
CA MET A 121 -18.25 12.83 28.72
C MET A 121 -17.62 13.89 27.80
N ARG A 122 -17.85 15.17 28.10
CA ARG A 122 -17.12 16.28 27.47
C ARG A 122 -15.64 16.16 27.85
N PRO A 123 -14.70 16.42 26.93
CA PRO A 123 -13.30 16.50 27.30
C PRO A 123 -13.06 17.79 28.09
N TRP A 124 -12.78 17.64 29.38
CA TRP A 124 -12.04 18.60 30.18
C TRP A 124 -10.56 18.38 29.90
N ILE A 125 -9.94 19.24 29.09
CA ILE A 125 -8.52 19.59 29.22
C ILE A 125 -8.42 21.08 28.89
N THR A 126 -8.26 21.84 29.95
CA THR A 126 -7.65 23.17 30.00
C THR A 126 -6.13 23.02 29.85
N ARG A 127 -5.55 24.02 29.17
CA ARG A 127 -4.11 24.37 29.02
C ARG A 127 -3.35 23.74 27.86
#